data_AF-A0A6U4NLZ4-F1
#
_entry.id   AF-A0A6U4NLZ4-F1
#
_cell.length_a   1.000
_cell.length_b   1.000
_cell.length_c   1.000
_cell.angle_alpha   90.00
_cell.angle_beta   90.00
_cell.angle_gamma   90.00
#
_symmetry.space_group_name_H-M   'P 1'
#
loop_
_entity.id
_entity.type
_entity.pdbx_description
1 polymer ?
#
loop_
_entity_poly.entity_id
_entity_poly.type
_entity_poly.pdbx_seq_one_letter_code
_entity_poly.pdbx_strand_id
1 'polypeptide(L)'
;ERWYTQAGTPTVKAAGVYDSAKKTYTLTLEQSCKPSPGQASKEPYHIPVRVGLLGKGGGDLIPQQVLELKEKKQVFELGGVEEEPVVSILRGFSAPVKVEFEQSEEDLAFLMGNDKDSFNRWEAGQKLFTRAVLASATPAGLKDVSPLLVSAFKQTLQGDGVDPSLKAYALTIPSLSTLAEEMDIVDPDLLVAARKHVKKTIATELKDELLAAYKQHKTAPGGEINLDGASVGQRRIKNVCLDYLSSLATDETRALAVAQQKAGGSMSDVVAATVALSGDETQARADAMQHYYDHHAKGNDLLLCKWFMIQASSDVPNALKAADELLSHPDFSLTNPNKQRSVIGAFAANMKHFHAKDGSGYEWLADKILTVDKINNQQAARLTSAFSTFRRYDKERQAKMRSQLERLIATEGLSKDAFEVASRSLKD
;
A
#
# COMPACT_ATOMS: atom_id res chain seq x y z
N GLU A 1 -0.37 11.29 31.45
CA GLU A 1 -0.97 12.63 31.25
C GLU A 1 -0.57 13.28 29.93
N ARG A 2 0.72 13.48 29.63
CA ARG A 2 1.21 14.13 28.38
C ARG A 2 0.65 13.55 27.08
N TRP A 3 0.38 12.24 27.02
CA TRP A 3 -0.29 11.61 25.87
C TRP A 3 -1.70 12.14 25.59
N TYR A 4 -2.42 12.65 26.61
CA TYR A 4 -3.76 13.21 26.46
C TYR A 4 -3.76 14.71 26.17
N THR A 5 -2.72 15.43 26.60
CA THR A 5 -2.68 16.89 26.55
C THR A 5 -1.78 17.45 25.45
N GLN A 6 -0.88 16.63 24.90
CA GLN A 6 0.10 17.07 23.91
C GLN A 6 -0.19 16.45 22.53
N ALA A 7 -0.54 17.31 21.58
CA ALA A 7 -0.82 16.91 20.20
C ALA A 7 0.47 16.59 19.42
N GLY A 8 0.33 15.85 18.33
CA GLY A 8 1.43 15.48 17.44
C GLY A 8 1.94 14.06 17.68
N THR A 9 2.59 13.50 16.66
CA THR A 9 3.19 12.17 16.71
C THR A 9 4.67 12.31 17.08
N PRO A 10 5.12 11.75 18.23
CA PRO A 10 6.53 11.79 18.60
C PRO A 10 7.39 10.96 17.64
N THR A 11 8.64 11.36 17.47
CA THR A 11 9.70 10.59 16.82
C THR A 11 10.65 10.05 17.89
N VAL A 12 10.93 8.76 17.85
CA VAL A 12 11.97 8.09 18.64
C VAL A 12 13.12 7.72 17.71
N LYS A 13 14.26 8.37 17.88
CA LYS A 13 15.51 8.00 17.23
C LYS A 13 16.23 6.95 18.07
N ALA A 14 16.69 5.88 17.45
CA ALA A 14 17.39 4.79 18.10
C ALA A 14 18.80 4.62 17.50
N ALA A 15 19.77 4.31 18.35
CA ALA A 15 21.12 3.95 17.94
C ALA A 15 21.65 2.87 18.89
N GLY A 16 22.21 1.79 18.35
CA GLY A 16 22.66 0.66 19.13
C GLY A 16 24.13 0.31 18.90
N VAL A 17 24.79 -0.20 19.94
CA VAL A 17 26.17 -0.66 19.89
C VAL A 17 26.28 -1.95 20.68
N TYR A 18 26.90 -2.98 20.09
CA TYR A 18 27.20 -4.23 20.76
C TYR A 18 28.64 -4.27 21.27
N ASP A 19 28.82 -4.62 22.55
CA ASP A 19 30.12 -4.91 23.16
C ASP A 19 30.24 -6.42 23.37
N SER A 20 31.05 -7.08 22.52
CA SER A 20 31.25 -8.53 22.54
C SER A 20 32.05 -9.00 23.76
N ALA A 21 32.94 -8.16 24.31
CA ALA A 21 33.70 -8.50 25.51
C ALA A 21 32.82 -8.52 26.75
N LYS A 22 31.86 -7.59 26.83
CA LYS A 22 30.88 -7.51 27.93
C LYS A 22 29.57 -8.26 27.68
N LYS A 23 29.38 -8.80 26.47
CA LYS A 23 28.11 -9.42 26.03
C LYS A 23 26.91 -8.52 26.33
N THR A 24 27.04 -7.25 25.97
CA THR A 24 26.07 -6.20 26.32
C THR A 24 25.71 -5.41 25.07
N TYR A 25 24.42 -5.23 24.84
CA TYR A 25 23.89 -4.35 23.81
C TYR A 25 23.42 -3.05 24.43
N THR A 26 23.98 -1.92 23.98
CA THR A 26 23.63 -0.59 24.48
C THR A 26 22.73 0.09 23.46
N LEU A 27 21.49 0.40 23.86
CA LEU A 27 20.52 1.11 23.04
C LEU A 27 20.33 2.54 23.55
N THR A 28 20.73 3.51 22.74
CA THR A 28 20.45 4.94 22.99
C THR A 28 19.15 5.32 22.28
N LEU A 29 18.20 5.84 23.04
CA LEU A 29 16.92 6.32 22.53
C LEU A 29 16.79 7.83 22.77
N GLU A 30 16.37 8.57 21.76
CA GLU A 30 16.08 10.00 21.83
C GLU A 30 14.67 10.27 21.30
N GLN A 31 13.86 11.00 22.06
CA GLN A 31 12.52 11.39 21.64
C GLN A 31 12.41 12.89 21.35
N SER A 32 11.60 13.21 20.34
CA SER A 32 11.21 14.57 19.99
C SER A 32 9.78 14.60 19.45
N CYS A 33 9.14 15.76 19.45
CA CYS A 33 7.86 15.96 18.79
C CYS A 33 7.87 17.35 18.14
N LYS A 34 7.38 17.44 16.89
CA LYS A 34 7.34 18.72 16.17
C LYS A 34 6.27 19.65 16.79
N PRO A 35 6.46 20.98 16.77
CA PRO A 35 5.43 21.93 17.18
C PRO A 35 4.10 21.69 16.46
N SER A 36 2.99 21.95 17.13
CA SER A 36 1.64 21.91 16.53
C SER A 36 0.91 23.23 16.80
N PRO A 37 -0.16 23.57 16.04
CA PRO A 37 -0.95 24.77 16.31
C PRO A 37 -1.37 24.86 17.78
N GLY A 38 -1.10 26.01 18.42
CA GLY A 38 -1.36 26.23 19.85
C GLY A 38 -0.39 25.55 20.83
N GLN A 39 0.60 24.78 20.36
CA GLN A 39 1.60 24.09 21.19
C GLN A 39 3.00 24.18 20.55
N ALA A 40 3.66 25.31 20.76
CA ALA A 40 4.98 25.60 20.18
C ALA A 40 6.12 24.80 20.84
N SER A 41 6.00 24.50 22.13
CA SER A 41 6.95 23.67 22.88
C SER A 41 6.37 22.29 23.14
N LYS A 42 7.25 21.29 23.22
CA LYS A 42 6.90 19.88 23.42
C LYS A 42 7.74 19.28 24.54
N GLU A 43 7.08 18.58 25.47
CA GLU A 43 7.74 17.89 26.58
C GLU A 43 7.92 16.39 26.27
N PRO A 44 8.96 15.74 26.81
CA PRO A 44 9.16 14.29 26.69
C PRO A 44 7.93 13.49 27.16
N TYR A 45 7.52 12.52 26.36
CA TYR A 45 6.47 11.56 26.71
C TYR A 45 7.04 10.44 27.58
N HIS A 46 6.16 9.67 28.22
CA HIS A 46 6.52 8.35 28.75
C HIS A 46 6.17 7.31 27.68
N ILE A 47 7.19 6.84 26.97
CA ILE A 47 7.06 5.96 25.80
C ILE A 47 7.53 4.56 26.22
N PRO A 48 6.65 3.55 26.27
CA PRO A 48 7.06 2.17 26.41
C PRO A 48 7.61 1.65 25.08
N VAL A 49 8.91 1.38 25.01
CA VAL A 49 9.57 0.84 23.82
C VAL A 49 9.84 -0.64 24.05
N ARG A 50 8.98 -1.49 23.52
CA ARG A 50 9.15 -2.95 23.60
C ARG A 50 10.20 -3.40 22.59
N VAL A 51 11.23 -4.12 23.06
CA VAL A 51 12.37 -4.55 22.23
C VAL A 51 12.61 -6.06 22.35
N GLY A 52 12.97 -6.68 21.23
CA GLY A 52 13.60 -8.00 21.17
C GLY A 52 14.97 -7.91 20.51
N LEU A 53 15.90 -8.73 21.00
CA LEU A 53 17.26 -8.85 20.47
C LEU A 53 17.40 -10.25 19.87
N LEU A 54 17.37 -10.37 18.55
CA LEU A 54 17.38 -11.67 17.87
C LEU A 54 18.82 -12.07 17.54
N GLY A 55 19.15 -13.31 17.88
CA GLY A 55 20.39 -13.95 17.43
C GLY A 55 20.27 -14.45 16.00
N LYS A 56 21.36 -14.93 15.43
CA LYS A 56 21.45 -15.45 14.04
C LYS A 56 20.48 -16.59 13.76
N GLY A 57 20.07 -17.33 14.78
CA GLY A 57 19.07 -18.40 14.69
C GLY A 57 17.61 -17.93 14.70
N GLY A 58 17.33 -16.63 14.79
CA GLY A 58 15.95 -16.08 14.83
C GLY A 58 15.28 -16.12 16.20
N GLY A 59 15.94 -16.71 17.20
CA GLY A 59 15.49 -16.68 18.59
C GLY A 59 15.89 -15.39 19.30
N ASP A 60 15.07 -14.96 20.27
CA ASP A 60 15.45 -13.88 21.18
C ASP A 60 16.62 -14.34 22.06
N LEU A 61 17.72 -13.59 22.08
CA LEU A 61 18.92 -13.86 22.90
C LEU A 61 18.66 -13.66 24.39
N ILE A 62 17.76 -12.73 24.71
CA ILE A 62 17.33 -12.42 26.07
C ILE A 62 15.80 -12.29 26.09
N PRO A 63 15.13 -12.45 27.25
CA PRO A 63 13.71 -12.16 27.36
C PRO A 63 13.39 -10.75 26.87
N GLN A 64 12.30 -10.63 26.12
CA GLN A 64 11.80 -9.35 25.62
C GLN A 64 11.74 -8.30 26.74
N GLN A 65 12.20 -7.09 26.43
CA GLN A 65 12.25 -5.97 27.39
C GLN A 65 11.24 -4.89 27.01
N VAL A 66 10.78 -4.12 28.00
CA VAL A 66 10.04 -2.88 27.80
C VAL A 66 10.87 -1.75 28.38
N LEU A 67 11.42 -0.90 27.51
CA LEU A 67 12.25 0.23 27.89
C LEU A 67 11.36 1.44 28.09
N GLU A 68 11.38 2.03 29.28
CA GLU A 68 10.59 3.22 29.59
C GLU A 68 11.38 4.49 29.26
N LEU A 69 11.19 5.00 28.03
CA LEU A 69 11.76 6.28 27.60
C LEU A 69 10.90 7.43 28.16
N LYS A 70 11.41 8.10 29.19
CA LYS A 70 10.78 9.21 29.94
C LYS A 70 11.47 10.54 29.68
N GLU A 71 12.77 10.52 29.42
CA GLU A 71 13.56 11.71 29.16
C GLU A 71 13.70 11.96 27.67
N LYS A 72 14.22 13.14 27.31
CA LYS A 72 14.55 13.48 25.92
C LYS A 72 15.53 12.48 25.31
N LYS A 73 16.51 12.01 26.08
CA LYS A 73 17.51 11.03 25.65
C LYS A 73 17.88 10.11 26.82
N GLN A 74 17.85 8.80 26.61
CA GLN A 74 18.24 7.78 27.59
C GLN A 74 19.07 6.68 26.93
N VAL A 75 19.94 6.07 27.75
CA VAL A 75 20.76 4.93 27.37
C VAL A 75 20.30 3.72 28.17
N PHE A 76 20.05 2.60 27.49
CA PHE A 76 19.63 1.34 28.08
C PHE A 76 20.68 0.27 27.79
N GLU A 77 21.25 -0.32 28.82
CA GLU A 77 22.22 -1.42 28.71
C GLU A 77 21.50 -2.76 28.90
N LEU A 78 21.59 -3.63 27.90
CA LEU A 78 20.97 -4.94 27.86
C LEU A 78 22.08 -6.00 27.93
N GLY A 79 22.28 -6.60 29.10
CA GLY A 79 23.30 -7.63 29.32
C GLY A 79 22.82 -9.05 28.96
N GLY A 80 23.76 -10.00 28.89
CA GLY A 80 23.47 -11.40 28.57
C GLY A 80 23.27 -11.66 27.08
N VAL A 81 23.78 -10.76 26.23
CA VAL A 81 23.63 -10.79 24.78
C VAL A 81 24.86 -11.49 24.19
N GLU A 82 24.75 -12.81 24.00
CA GLU A 82 25.87 -13.71 23.68
C GLU A 82 26.50 -13.49 22.29
N GLU A 83 25.77 -12.86 21.37
CA GLU A 83 26.25 -12.48 20.04
C GLU A 83 25.62 -11.16 19.58
N GLU A 84 26.15 -10.53 18.55
CA GLU A 84 25.60 -9.28 18.01
C GLU A 84 24.15 -9.47 17.52
N PRO A 85 23.16 -8.75 18.09
CA PRO A 85 21.75 -8.98 17.79
C PRO A 85 21.26 -8.16 16.60
N VAL A 86 20.27 -8.71 15.89
CA VAL A 86 19.35 -7.90 15.07
C VAL A 86 18.22 -7.39 15.97
N VAL A 87 18.02 -6.08 16.02
CA VAL A 87 17.05 -5.47 16.93
C VAL A 87 15.65 -5.38 16.33
N SER A 88 14.70 -6.00 17.02
CA SER A 88 13.26 -5.83 16.80
C SER A 88 12.74 -4.76 17.77
N ILE A 89 12.70 -3.51 17.30
CA ILE A 89 12.33 -2.34 18.10
C ILE A 89 10.84 -2.02 17.97
N LEU A 90 10.22 -1.50 19.04
CA LEU A 90 8.80 -1.11 19.08
C LEU A 90 7.81 -2.27 18.80
N ARG A 91 8.16 -3.49 19.22
CA ARG A 91 7.35 -4.71 19.03
C ARG A 91 5.87 -4.50 19.39
N GLY A 92 4.99 -5.05 18.55
CA GLY A 92 3.54 -4.91 18.70
C GLY A 92 3.06 -3.46 18.66
N PHE A 93 3.81 -2.57 18.00
CA PHE A 93 3.56 -1.14 17.95
C PHE A 93 3.34 -0.54 19.36
N SER A 94 4.25 -0.86 20.28
CA SER A 94 4.12 -0.58 21.72
C SER A 94 3.81 0.87 22.10
N ALA A 95 4.10 1.83 21.22
CA ALA A 95 3.66 3.22 21.34
C ALA A 95 3.39 3.84 19.96
N PRO A 96 2.46 4.82 19.84
CA PRO A 96 2.14 5.48 18.57
C PRO A 96 3.17 6.55 18.20
N VAL A 97 4.38 6.11 17.83
CA VAL A 97 5.53 6.97 17.52
C VAL A 97 6.10 6.63 16.14
N LYS A 98 6.81 7.58 15.54
CA LYS A 98 7.70 7.32 14.40
C LYS A 98 9.03 6.82 14.93
N VAL A 99 9.56 5.73 14.37
CA VAL A 99 10.88 5.23 14.75
C VAL A 99 11.89 5.56 13.67
N GLU A 100 12.92 6.29 14.04
CA GLU A 100 14.10 6.53 13.23
C GLU A 100 15.21 5.60 13.72
N PHE A 101 15.35 4.45 13.06
CA PHE A 101 16.37 3.47 13.37
C PHE A 101 17.02 3.00 12.07
N GLU A 102 18.33 3.21 11.96
CA GLU A 102 19.09 2.80 10.80
C GLU A 102 19.31 1.29 10.87
N GLN A 103 18.70 0.57 9.93
CA GLN A 103 18.80 -0.88 9.79
C GLN A 103 19.35 -1.19 8.41
N SER A 104 20.28 -2.13 8.34
CA SER A 104 20.81 -2.63 7.07
C SER A 104 19.72 -3.36 6.27
N GLU A 105 19.98 -3.64 5.00
CA GLU A 105 19.05 -4.44 4.21
C GLU A 105 18.99 -5.89 4.72
N GLU A 106 20.14 -6.40 5.15
CA GLU A 106 20.33 -7.70 5.78
C GLU A 106 19.50 -7.84 7.07
N ASP A 107 19.50 -6.81 7.92
CA ASP A 107 18.69 -6.80 9.15
C ASP A 107 17.19 -6.84 8.85
N LEU A 108 16.74 -6.05 7.86
CA LEU A 108 15.32 -6.03 7.47
C LEU A 108 14.89 -7.36 6.85
N ALA A 109 15.71 -7.93 5.97
CA ALA A 109 15.48 -9.25 5.39
C ALA A 109 15.43 -10.34 6.48
N PHE A 110 16.36 -10.26 7.44
CA PHE A 110 16.39 -11.16 8.59
C PHE A 110 15.12 -11.04 9.43
N LEU A 111 14.69 -9.83 9.79
CA LEU A 111 13.46 -9.60 10.58
C LEU A 111 12.20 -10.07 9.83
N MET A 112 12.10 -9.79 8.53
CA MET A 112 10.99 -10.24 7.70
C MET A 112 10.88 -11.78 7.65
N GLY A 113 12.02 -12.48 7.61
CA GLY A 113 12.06 -13.94 7.57
C GLY A 113 11.88 -14.60 8.95
N ASN A 114 12.38 -13.97 10.02
CA ASN A 114 12.65 -14.66 11.29
C ASN A 114 11.96 -14.06 12.52
N ASP A 115 11.55 -12.79 12.51
CA ASP A 115 11.08 -12.13 13.75
C ASP A 115 9.80 -12.77 14.30
N LYS A 116 9.77 -13.10 15.58
CA LYS A 116 8.59 -13.67 16.24
C LYS A 116 7.48 -12.64 16.44
N ASP A 117 7.83 -11.35 16.49
CA ASP A 117 6.83 -10.29 16.54
C ASP A 117 6.18 -10.10 15.17
N SER A 118 4.88 -10.36 15.11
CA SER A 118 4.10 -10.32 13.87
C SER A 118 4.09 -8.92 13.25
N PHE A 119 4.03 -7.88 14.06
CA PHE A 119 4.01 -6.50 13.56
C PHE A 119 5.37 -6.13 12.95
N ASN A 120 6.48 -6.40 13.65
CA ASN A 120 7.81 -6.09 13.14
C ASN A 120 8.22 -6.96 11.95
N ARG A 121 7.75 -8.20 11.87
CA ARG A 121 7.91 -9.01 10.65
C ARG A 121 7.26 -8.33 9.44
N TRP A 122 6.04 -7.85 9.61
CA TRP A 122 5.34 -7.07 8.57
C TRP A 122 6.05 -5.76 8.28
N GLU A 123 6.42 -4.97 9.30
CA GLU A 123 7.06 -3.66 9.14
C GLU A 123 8.41 -3.77 8.42
N ALA A 124 9.23 -4.77 8.78
CA ALA A 124 10.50 -5.04 8.11
C ALA A 124 10.28 -5.37 6.63
N GLY A 125 9.27 -6.19 6.31
CA GLY A 125 8.86 -6.46 4.93
C GLY A 125 8.44 -5.20 4.18
N GLN A 126 7.61 -4.33 4.78
CA GLN A 126 7.20 -3.06 4.16
C GLN A 126 8.40 -2.15 3.88
N LYS A 127 9.33 -1.99 4.83
CA LYS A 127 10.57 -1.21 4.64
C LYS A 127 11.43 -1.79 3.53
N LEU A 128 11.59 -3.12 3.50
CA LEU A 128 12.40 -3.80 2.50
C LEU A 128 11.81 -3.66 1.09
N PHE A 129 10.50 -3.85 0.93
CA PHE A 129 9.80 -3.60 -0.33
C PHE A 129 9.92 -2.14 -0.78
N THR A 130 9.70 -1.19 0.13
CA THR A 130 9.82 0.24 -0.17
C THR A 130 11.23 0.58 -0.66
N ARG A 131 12.28 0.13 0.05
CA ARG A 131 13.66 0.33 -0.37
C ARG A 131 13.93 -0.28 -1.75
N ALA A 132 13.49 -1.52 -1.98
CA ALA A 132 13.69 -2.18 -3.27
C ALA A 132 13.00 -1.42 -4.42
N VAL A 133 11.73 -1.01 -4.25
CA VAL A 133 11.00 -0.28 -5.29
C VAL A 133 11.65 1.08 -5.57
N LEU A 134 12.00 1.85 -4.54
CA LEU A 134 12.63 3.17 -4.71
C LEU A 134 14.05 3.06 -5.28
N ALA A 135 14.82 2.03 -4.90
CA ALA A 135 16.14 1.78 -5.45
C ALA A 135 16.10 1.32 -6.91
N SER A 136 15.05 0.58 -7.32
CA SER A 136 14.82 0.22 -8.72
C SER A 136 14.36 1.41 -9.57
N ALA A 137 13.70 2.41 -8.98
CA ALA A 137 13.21 3.61 -9.65
C ALA A 137 14.32 4.63 -9.95
N THR A 138 15.16 4.39 -10.97
CA THR A 138 16.25 5.32 -11.34
C THR A 138 16.06 6.01 -12.69
N PRO A 139 16.62 7.22 -12.91
CA PRO A 139 16.57 7.89 -14.21
C PRO A 139 17.24 7.10 -15.35
N ALA A 140 18.20 6.23 -15.02
CA ALA A 140 18.90 5.38 -15.99
C ALA A 140 18.11 4.11 -16.37
N GLY A 141 16.95 3.89 -15.75
CA GLY A 141 16.11 2.71 -15.94
C GLY A 141 15.91 1.92 -14.65
N LEU A 142 15.35 0.72 -14.81
CA LEU A 142 15.03 -0.18 -13.71
C LEU A 142 16.29 -0.97 -13.30
N LYS A 143 16.70 -0.82 -12.05
CA LYS A 143 17.78 -1.64 -11.46
C LYS A 143 17.24 -2.98 -10.96
N ASP A 144 18.14 -3.96 -10.95
CA ASP A 144 17.89 -5.29 -10.42
C ASP A 144 17.39 -5.26 -8.97
N VAL A 145 16.53 -6.23 -8.66
CA VAL A 145 15.96 -6.42 -7.33
C VAL A 145 16.96 -7.20 -6.48
N SER A 146 17.15 -6.76 -5.23
CA SER A 146 18.05 -7.44 -4.31
C SER A 146 17.63 -8.90 -4.06
N PRO A 147 18.56 -9.87 -4.14
CA PRO A 147 18.32 -11.26 -3.78
C PRO A 147 17.89 -11.46 -2.31
N LEU A 148 18.24 -10.51 -1.43
CA LEU A 148 17.84 -10.56 -0.02
C LEU A 148 16.32 -10.43 0.13
N LEU A 149 15.69 -9.55 -0.65
CA LEU A 149 14.23 -9.42 -0.67
C LEU A 149 13.56 -10.71 -1.13
N VAL A 150 14.06 -11.32 -2.21
CA VAL A 150 13.49 -12.57 -2.74
C VAL A 150 13.65 -13.71 -1.72
N SER A 151 14.81 -13.82 -1.09
CA SER A 151 15.08 -14.83 -0.07
C SER A 151 14.20 -14.64 1.17
N ALA A 152 14.06 -13.42 1.66
CA ALA A 152 13.19 -13.10 2.79
C ALA A 152 11.71 -13.37 2.46
N PHE A 153 11.26 -12.99 1.26
CA PHE A 153 9.91 -13.29 0.76
C PHE A 153 9.64 -14.80 0.78
N LYS A 154 10.56 -15.60 0.22
CA LYS A 154 10.45 -17.06 0.19
C LYS A 154 10.37 -17.64 1.61
N GLN A 155 11.24 -17.17 2.51
CA GLN A 155 11.24 -17.62 3.90
C GLN A 155 9.91 -17.30 4.61
N THR A 156 9.35 -16.10 4.43
CA THR A 156 8.05 -15.74 5.00
C THR A 156 6.91 -16.58 4.39
N LEU A 157 6.93 -16.82 3.07
CA LEU A 157 5.92 -17.63 2.37
C LEU A 157 5.92 -19.08 2.89
N GLN A 158 7.10 -19.67 3.02
CA GLN A 158 7.29 -21.07 3.44
C GLN A 158 7.31 -21.26 4.97
N GLY A 159 7.40 -20.18 5.75
CA GLY A 159 7.55 -20.27 7.21
C GLY A 159 6.38 -20.97 7.90
N ASP A 160 6.64 -22.11 8.52
CA ASP A 160 5.62 -22.87 9.25
C ASP A 160 5.17 -22.16 10.53
N GLY A 161 3.93 -22.43 10.97
CA GLY A 161 3.38 -21.88 12.22
C GLY A 161 3.08 -20.37 12.20
N VAL A 162 3.33 -19.69 11.09
CA VAL A 162 2.97 -18.28 10.90
C VAL A 162 1.54 -18.19 10.43
N ASP A 163 0.72 -17.35 11.09
CA ASP A 163 -0.66 -17.12 10.70
C ASP A 163 -0.76 -16.71 9.21
N PRO A 164 -1.66 -17.34 8.41
CA PRO A 164 -1.80 -17.02 6.99
C PRO A 164 -2.17 -15.56 6.70
N SER A 165 -2.95 -14.89 7.56
CA SER A 165 -3.26 -13.47 7.37
C SER A 165 -2.01 -12.62 7.55
N LEU A 166 -1.18 -12.94 8.56
CA LEU A 166 0.11 -12.29 8.77
C LEU A 166 1.03 -12.46 7.57
N LYS A 167 1.18 -13.69 7.05
CA LYS A 167 1.96 -13.93 5.82
C LYS A 167 1.45 -13.04 4.68
N ALA A 168 0.15 -13.00 4.47
CA ALA A 168 -0.44 -12.21 3.40
C ALA A 168 -0.17 -10.71 3.55
N TYR A 169 -0.29 -10.16 4.76
CA TYR A 169 0.07 -8.75 5.02
C TYR A 169 1.57 -8.49 4.79
N ALA A 170 2.44 -9.35 5.31
CA ALA A 170 3.89 -9.20 5.19
C ALA A 170 4.37 -9.29 3.72
N LEU A 171 3.71 -10.10 2.90
CA LEU A 171 4.06 -10.33 1.49
C LEU A 171 3.34 -9.38 0.52
N THR A 172 2.42 -8.55 0.99
CA THR A 172 1.75 -7.54 0.14
C THR A 172 2.70 -6.38 -0.10
N ILE A 173 3.09 -6.17 -1.36
CA ILE A 173 3.91 -5.02 -1.78
C ILE A 173 3.17 -3.69 -1.53
N PRO A 174 3.82 -2.67 -0.94
CA PRO A 174 3.21 -1.38 -0.63
C PRO A 174 2.45 -0.76 -1.80
N SER A 175 1.41 0.01 -1.49
CA SER A 175 0.64 0.74 -2.51
C SER A 175 1.47 1.88 -3.14
N LEU A 176 1.10 2.30 -4.35
CA LEU A 176 1.76 3.44 -5.01
C LEU A 176 1.65 4.73 -4.21
N SER A 177 0.52 4.98 -3.53
CA SER A 177 0.36 6.13 -2.65
C SER A 177 1.30 6.08 -1.45
N THR A 178 1.45 4.90 -0.82
CA THR A 178 2.41 4.68 0.29
C THR A 178 3.84 4.92 -0.17
N LEU A 179 4.23 4.37 -1.32
CA LEU A 179 5.58 4.56 -1.86
C LEU A 179 5.83 6.03 -2.24
N ALA A 180 4.81 6.70 -2.78
CA ALA A 180 4.90 8.10 -3.14
C ALA A 180 5.15 8.98 -1.90
N GLU A 181 4.60 8.67 -0.72
CA GLU A 181 4.86 9.40 0.54
C GLU A 181 6.34 9.47 0.93
N GLU A 182 7.15 8.49 0.51
CA GLU A 182 8.60 8.43 0.78
C GLU A 182 9.44 9.24 -0.23
N MET A 183 8.80 9.87 -1.23
CA MET A 183 9.47 10.65 -2.27
C MET A 183 9.23 12.14 -2.09
N ASP A 184 10.28 12.95 -2.25
CA ASP A 184 10.13 14.41 -2.30
C ASP A 184 9.39 14.86 -3.57
N ILE A 185 9.83 14.34 -4.72
CA ILE A 185 9.21 14.54 -6.03
C ILE A 185 8.89 13.17 -6.62
N VAL A 186 7.62 12.96 -6.92
CA VAL A 186 7.04 11.74 -7.47
C VAL A 186 7.12 11.80 -8.99
N ASP A 187 7.82 10.83 -9.58
CA ASP A 187 7.69 10.46 -11.00
C ASP A 187 6.70 9.29 -11.09
N PRO A 188 5.45 9.51 -11.55
CA PRO A 188 4.41 8.47 -11.60
C PRO A 188 4.78 7.32 -12.52
N ASP A 189 5.42 7.60 -13.66
CA ASP A 189 5.71 6.59 -14.67
C ASP A 189 6.81 5.65 -14.14
N LEU A 190 7.87 6.24 -13.59
CA LEU A 190 8.99 5.50 -13.03
C LEU A 190 8.58 4.68 -11.80
N LEU A 191 7.79 5.26 -10.89
CA LEU A 191 7.33 4.57 -9.68
C LEU A 191 6.42 3.38 -10.00
N VAL A 192 5.48 3.56 -10.94
CA VAL A 192 4.62 2.47 -11.43
C VAL A 192 5.45 1.36 -12.07
N ALA A 193 6.41 1.72 -12.93
CA ALA A 193 7.29 0.76 -13.59
C ALA A 193 8.14 -0.02 -12.58
N ALA A 194 8.73 0.66 -11.60
CA ALA A 194 9.56 0.04 -10.56
C ALA A 194 8.77 -0.91 -9.67
N ARG A 195 7.57 -0.52 -9.22
CA ARG A 195 6.70 -1.40 -8.43
C ARG A 195 6.32 -2.66 -9.21
N LYS A 196 5.99 -2.53 -10.50
CA LYS A 196 5.69 -3.67 -11.37
C LYS A 196 6.92 -4.57 -11.57
N HIS A 197 8.09 -3.97 -11.75
CA HIS A 197 9.35 -4.68 -11.91
C HIS A 197 9.66 -5.54 -10.69
N VAL A 198 9.67 -4.96 -9.49
CA VAL A 198 9.91 -5.70 -8.24
C VAL A 198 8.93 -6.86 -8.07
N LYS A 199 7.63 -6.61 -8.30
CA LYS A 199 6.60 -7.64 -8.22
C LYS A 199 6.84 -8.78 -9.21
N LYS A 200 7.15 -8.46 -10.46
CA LYS A 200 7.39 -9.44 -11.52
C LYS A 200 8.66 -10.25 -11.27
N THR A 201 9.73 -9.63 -10.80
CA THR A 201 10.98 -10.31 -10.45
C THR A 201 10.75 -11.36 -9.36
N ILE A 202 10.07 -11.00 -8.27
CA ILE A 202 9.69 -11.96 -7.21
C ILE A 202 8.84 -13.09 -7.78
N ALA A 203 7.84 -12.76 -8.60
CA ALA A 203 6.98 -13.77 -9.21
C ALA A 203 7.73 -14.72 -10.15
N THR A 204 8.73 -14.21 -10.86
CA THR A 204 9.57 -15.01 -11.77
C THR A 204 10.47 -15.95 -10.99
N GLU A 205 11.16 -15.45 -9.97
CA GLU A 205 12.12 -16.25 -9.18
C GLU A 205 11.44 -17.25 -8.26
N LEU A 206 10.22 -16.96 -7.77
CA LEU A 206 9.48 -17.79 -6.82
C LEU A 206 8.20 -18.40 -7.41
N LYS A 207 8.16 -18.59 -8.74
CA LYS A 207 6.96 -19.07 -9.44
C LYS A 207 6.41 -20.36 -8.82
N ASP A 208 7.30 -21.33 -8.58
CA ASP A 208 6.89 -22.65 -8.10
C ASP A 208 6.42 -22.61 -6.64
N GLU A 209 7.09 -21.84 -5.78
CA GLU A 209 6.70 -21.64 -4.39
C GLU A 209 5.35 -20.90 -4.28
N LEU A 210 5.16 -19.85 -5.07
CA LEU A 210 3.88 -19.11 -5.13
C LEU A 210 2.75 -20.01 -5.63
N LEU A 211 3.00 -20.83 -6.65
CA LEU A 211 2.03 -21.77 -7.18
C LEU A 211 1.67 -22.86 -6.17
N ALA A 212 2.65 -23.38 -5.44
CA ALA A 212 2.45 -24.35 -4.36
C ALA A 212 1.57 -23.76 -3.25
N ALA A 213 1.90 -22.55 -2.77
CA ALA A 213 1.11 -21.85 -1.75
C ALA A 213 -0.32 -21.53 -2.21
N TYR A 214 -0.48 -21.09 -3.47
CA TYR A 214 -1.79 -20.87 -4.07
C TYR A 214 -2.66 -22.14 -4.08
N LYS A 215 -2.07 -23.27 -4.50
CA LYS A 215 -2.77 -24.57 -4.57
C LYS A 215 -3.07 -25.16 -3.19
N GLN A 216 -2.19 -24.95 -2.20
CA GLN A 216 -2.37 -25.42 -0.82
C GLN A 216 -3.63 -24.82 -0.16
N HIS A 217 -3.93 -23.55 -0.46
CA HIS A 217 -5.05 -22.82 0.16
C HIS A 217 -6.33 -22.80 -0.70
N LYS A 218 -6.53 -23.82 -1.55
CA LYS A 218 -7.67 -23.90 -2.46
C LYS A 218 -9.00 -23.98 -1.69
N THR A 219 -9.84 -22.96 -1.87
CA THR A 219 -11.25 -22.98 -1.45
C THR A 219 -12.05 -23.94 -2.33
N ALA A 220 -12.80 -24.86 -1.70
CA ALA A 220 -13.64 -25.80 -2.42
C ALA A 220 -14.79 -25.06 -3.17
N PRO A 221 -15.02 -25.34 -4.47
CA PRO A 221 -16.18 -24.80 -5.18
C PRO A 221 -17.48 -25.23 -4.49
N GLY A 222 -18.40 -24.28 -4.26
CA GLY A 222 -19.72 -24.57 -3.67
C GLY A 222 -19.73 -25.00 -2.20
N GLY A 223 -18.60 -24.95 -1.50
CA GLY A 223 -18.55 -25.17 -0.05
C GLY A 223 -19.12 -23.99 0.74
N GLU A 224 -19.55 -24.23 1.98
CA GLU A 224 -19.95 -23.16 2.89
C GLU A 224 -18.79 -22.17 3.11
N ILE A 225 -19.08 -20.87 2.98
CA ILE A 225 -18.08 -19.81 3.19
C ILE A 225 -17.85 -19.67 4.69
N ASN A 226 -16.73 -20.18 5.17
CA ASN A 226 -16.32 -19.98 6.55
C ASN A 226 -15.64 -18.61 6.75
N LEU A 227 -16.11 -17.86 7.75
CA LEU A 227 -15.67 -16.51 8.10
C LEU A 227 -14.73 -16.48 9.31
N ASP A 228 -14.31 -17.63 9.84
CA ASP A 228 -13.28 -17.69 10.88
C ASP A 228 -11.94 -17.09 10.40
N GLY A 229 -11.11 -16.66 11.34
CA GLY A 229 -9.84 -15.98 11.06
C GLY A 229 -8.86 -16.81 10.23
N ALA A 230 -8.80 -18.13 10.45
CA ALA A 230 -7.91 -19.01 9.69
C ALA A 230 -8.39 -19.14 8.24
N SER A 231 -9.69 -19.35 8.02
CA SER A 231 -10.30 -19.42 6.69
C SER A 231 -10.14 -18.11 5.91
N VAL A 232 -10.28 -16.97 6.58
CA VAL A 232 -10.02 -15.63 5.99
C VAL A 232 -8.54 -15.48 5.63
N GLY A 233 -7.63 -15.89 6.50
CA GLY A 233 -6.19 -15.82 6.27
C GLY A 233 -5.75 -16.67 5.08
N GLN A 234 -6.26 -17.90 4.96
CA GLN A 234 -5.97 -18.80 3.85
C GLN A 234 -6.40 -18.20 2.50
N ARG A 235 -7.62 -17.64 2.43
CA ARG A 235 -8.08 -16.92 1.23
C ARG A 235 -7.19 -15.72 0.92
N ARG A 236 -6.76 -14.98 1.94
CA ARG A 236 -5.91 -13.80 1.76
C ARG A 236 -4.55 -14.15 1.17
N ILE A 237 -3.84 -15.13 1.74
CA ILE A 237 -2.53 -15.54 1.21
C ILE A 237 -2.64 -16.15 -0.19
N LYS A 238 -3.69 -16.94 -0.45
CA LYS A 238 -4.01 -17.45 -1.79
C LYS A 238 -4.15 -16.31 -2.80
N ASN A 239 -4.91 -15.27 -2.46
CA ASN A 239 -5.13 -14.12 -3.34
C ASN A 239 -3.87 -13.26 -3.54
N VAL A 240 -3.00 -13.15 -2.52
CA VAL A 240 -1.67 -12.54 -2.68
C VAL A 240 -0.82 -13.35 -3.66
N CYS A 241 -0.81 -14.68 -3.55
CA CYS A 241 -0.07 -15.52 -4.49
C CYS A 241 -0.59 -15.37 -5.92
N LEU A 242 -1.92 -15.34 -6.12
CA LEU A 242 -2.52 -15.09 -7.43
C LEU A 242 -2.12 -13.71 -7.99
N ASP A 243 -2.09 -12.68 -7.15
CA ASP A 243 -1.69 -11.33 -7.53
C ASP A 243 -0.24 -11.28 -8.07
N TYR A 244 0.71 -11.97 -7.41
CA TYR A 244 2.09 -12.10 -7.92
C TYR A 244 2.14 -12.94 -9.20
N LEU A 245 1.54 -14.13 -9.22
CA LEU A 245 1.54 -15.01 -10.39
C LEU A 245 0.98 -14.30 -11.63
N SER A 246 -0.10 -13.54 -11.48
CA SER A 246 -0.75 -12.84 -12.60
C SER A 246 0.14 -11.73 -13.19
N SER A 247 1.15 -11.25 -12.47
CA SER A 247 2.14 -10.30 -13.01
C SER A 247 3.09 -10.91 -14.05
N LEU A 248 3.15 -12.24 -14.14
CA LEU A 248 3.89 -12.96 -15.18
C LEU A 248 3.20 -12.88 -16.55
N ALA A 249 1.87 -12.67 -16.57
CA ALA A 249 1.06 -12.53 -17.78
C ALA A 249 1.20 -13.70 -18.79
N THR A 250 1.31 -14.93 -18.28
CA THR A 250 1.33 -16.14 -19.12
C THR A 250 -0.07 -16.78 -19.20
N ASP A 251 -0.32 -17.57 -20.24
CA ASP A 251 -1.58 -18.30 -20.40
C ASP A 251 -1.90 -19.20 -19.19
N GLU A 252 -0.89 -19.81 -18.57
CA GLU A 252 -1.03 -20.59 -17.34
C GLU A 252 -1.57 -19.74 -16.18
N THR A 253 -0.95 -18.59 -15.91
CA THR A 253 -1.36 -17.72 -14.80
C THR A 253 -2.72 -17.07 -15.03
N ARG A 254 -3.04 -16.74 -16.29
CA ARG A 254 -4.37 -16.29 -16.71
C ARG A 254 -5.42 -17.37 -16.46
N ALA A 255 -5.13 -18.62 -16.82
CA ALA A 255 -6.05 -19.73 -16.58
C ALA A 255 -6.34 -19.93 -15.08
N LEU A 256 -5.36 -19.73 -14.20
CA LEU A 256 -5.57 -19.77 -12.75
C LEU A 256 -6.57 -18.70 -12.28
N ALA A 257 -6.40 -17.45 -12.75
CA ALA A 257 -7.30 -16.35 -12.38
C ALA A 257 -8.72 -16.59 -12.93
N VAL A 258 -8.86 -17.01 -14.19
CA VAL A 258 -10.17 -17.35 -14.78
C VAL A 258 -10.85 -18.48 -14.00
N ALA A 259 -10.11 -19.53 -13.67
CA ALA A 259 -10.64 -20.66 -12.89
C ALA A 259 -11.10 -20.21 -11.50
N GLN A 260 -10.34 -19.36 -10.82
CA GLN A 260 -10.72 -18.82 -9.52
C GLN A 260 -11.99 -17.95 -9.59
N GLN A 261 -12.08 -17.07 -10.60
CA GLN A 261 -13.26 -16.22 -10.78
C GLN A 261 -14.52 -17.09 -10.99
N LYS A 262 -14.45 -18.05 -11.90
CA LYS A 262 -15.58 -18.92 -12.26
C LYS A 262 -15.97 -19.91 -11.16
N ALA A 263 -15.03 -20.29 -10.29
CA ALA A 263 -15.34 -21.18 -9.17
C ALA A 263 -16.33 -20.56 -8.18
N GLY A 264 -16.45 -19.23 -8.13
CA GLY A 264 -17.51 -18.54 -7.40
C GLY A 264 -17.52 -18.74 -5.88
N GLY A 265 -16.44 -19.30 -5.31
CA GLY A 265 -16.43 -19.78 -3.92
C GLY A 265 -16.63 -18.69 -2.86
N SER A 266 -16.05 -17.50 -3.04
CA SER A 266 -16.33 -16.33 -2.20
C SER A 266 -16.15 -15.04 -3.00
N MET A 267 -16.88 -13.98 -2.64
CA MET A 267 -16.71 -12.69 -3.33
C MET A 267 -15.29 -12.12 -3.17
N SER A 268 -14.57 -12.47 -2.11
CA SER A 268 -13.15 -12.10 -1.95
C SER A 268 -12.27 -12.70 -3.04
N ASP A 269 -12.46 -13.99 -3.35
CA ASP A 269 -11.69 -14.69 -4.38
C ASP A 269 -12.10 -14.25 -5.79
N VAL A 270 -13.41 -14.06 -6.00
CA VAL A 270 -13.95 -13.56 -7.28
C VAL A 270 -13.39 -12.17 -7.58
N VAL A 271 -13.41 -11.26 -6.60
CA VAL A 271 -12.87 -9.90 -6.77
C VAL A 271 -11.36 -9.95 -7.01
N ALA A 272 -10.60 -10.72 -6.22
CA ALA A 272 -9.15 -10.83 -6.41
C ALA A 272 -8.78 -11.35 -7.82
N ALA A 273 -9.49 -12.37 -8.30
CA ALA A 273 -9.30 -12.90 -9.65
C ALA A 273 -9.72 -11.90 -10.75
N THR A 274 -10.80 -11.16 -10.54
CA THR A 274 -11.26 -10.13 -11.48
C THR A 274 -10.27 -8.97 -11.57
N VAL A 275 -9.68 -8.57 -10.43
CA VAL A 275 -8.58 -7.59 -10.39
C VAL A 275 -7.36 -8.09 -11.14
N ALA A 276 -6.95 -9.34 -10.92
CA ALA A 276 -5.82 -9.96 -11.62
C ALA A 276 -5.99 -9.98 -13.14
N LEU A 277 -7.23 -10.18 -13.62
CA LEU A 277 -7.57 -10.18 -15.05
C LEU A 277 -7.81 -8.78 -15.63
N SER A 278 -7.96 -7.76 -14.78
CA SER A 278 -8.39 -6.42 -15.22
C SER A 278 -7.36 -5.69 -16.09
N GLY A 279 -6.07 -6.00 -15.91
CA GLY A 279 -4.96 -5.47 -16.70
C GLY A 279 -4.50 -6.39 -17.84
N ASP A 280 -5.18 -7.52 -18.08
CA ASP A 280 -4.83 -8.43 -19.16
C ASP A 280 -5.26 -7.82 -20.52
N GLU A 281 -4.37 -7.88 -21.51
CA GLU A 281 -4.59 -7.27 -22.83
C GLU A 281 -5.25 -8.23 -23.84
N THR A 282 -5.66 -9.43 -23.40
CA THR A 282 -6.37 -10.41 -24.23
C THR A 282 -7.88 -10.37 -24.00
N GLN A 283 -8.61 -11.17 -24.78
CA GLN A 283 -10.07 -11.34 -24.66
C GLN A 283 -10.50 -11.77 -23.25
N ALA A 284 -9.63 -12.42 -22.47
CA ALA A 284 -9.95 -12.87 -21.12
C ALA A 284 -10.35 -11.73 -20.17
N ARG A 285 -9.82 -10.51 -20.37
CA ARG A 285 -10.25 -9.34 -19.60
C ARG A 285 -11.72 -9.02 -19.85
N ALA A 286 -12.11 -8.90 -21.11
CA ALA A 286 -13.49 -8.58 -21.48
C ALA A 286 -14.45 -9.65 -20.98
N ASP A 287 -14.09 -10.92 -21.17
CA ASP A 287 -14.89 -12.06 -20.68
C ASP A 287 -15.01 -12.05 -19.16
N ALA A 288 -13.95 -11.71 -18.43
CA ALA A 288 -13.96 -11.65 -16.97
C ALA A 288 -14.83 -10.50 -16.44
N MET A 289 -14.78 -9.33 -17.07
CA MET A 289 -15.64 -8.20 -16.69
C MET A 289 -17.11 -8.50 -16.99
N GLN A 290 -17.40 -9.08 -18.15
CA GLN A 290 -18.76 -9.47 -18.51
C GLN A 290 -19.30 -10.55 -17.56
N HIS A 291 -18.50 -11.58 -17.27
CA HIS A 291 -18.88 -12.64 -16.33
C HIS A 291 -19.17 -12.09 -14.92
N TYR A 292 -18.32 -11.22 -14.38
CA TYR A 292 -18.58 -10.58 -13.09
C TYR A 292 -19.88 -9.77 -13.11
N TYR A 293 -20.11 -9.02 -14.18
CA TYR A 293 -21.32 -8.22 -14.32
C TYR A 293 -22.58 -9.09 -14.32
N ASP A 294 -22.63 -10.08 -15.22
CA ASP A 294 -23.82 -10.91 -15.42
C ASP A 294 -24.17 -11.78 -14.21
N HIS A 295 -23.17 -12.33 -13.52
CA HIS A 295 -23.39 -13.29 -12.43
C HIS A 295 -23.40 -12.66 -11.03
N HIS A 296 -22.87 -11.44 -10.87
CA HIS A 296 -22.70 -10.84 -9.54
C HIS A 296 -23.17 -9.39 -9.45
N ALA A 297 -22.84 -8.56 -10.44
CA ALA A 297 -23.02 -7.11 -10.32
C ALA A 297 -24.43 -6.65 -10.70
N LYS A 298 -25.01 -7.24 -11.75
CA LYS A 298 -26.31 -6.85 -12.29
C LYS A 298 -27.40 -7.00 -11.23
N GLY A 299 -28.10 -5.90 -10.94
CA GLY A 299 -29.12 -5.85 -9.87
C GLY A 299 -28.58 -5.77 -8.44
N ASN A 300 -27.25 -5.67 -8.24
CA ASN A 300 -26.62 -5.49 -6.94
C ASN A 300 -25.70 -4.26 -6.95
N ASP A 301 -26.19 -3.13 -6.43
CA ASP A 301 -25.48 -1.84 -6.49
C ASP A 301 -24.08 -1.87 -5.85
N LEU A 302 -23.87 -2.63 -4.77
CA LEU A 302 -22.56 -2.71 -4.10
C LEU A 302 -21.54 -3.47 -4.94
N LEU A 303 -21.94 -4.59 -5.55
CA LEU A 303 -21.09 -5.38 -6.43
C LEU A 303 -20.86 -4.66 -7.76
N LEU A 304 -21.85 -3.92 -8.26
CA LEU A 304 -21.70 -3.02 -9.39
C LEU A 304 -20.68 -1.91 -9.13
N CYS A 305 -20.68 -1.29 -7.96
CA CYS A 305 -19.64 -0.32 -7.60
C CYS A 305 -18.25 -0.97 -7.57
N LYS A 306 -18.10 -2.22 -7.12
CA LYS A 306 -16.82 -2.94 -7.21
C LYS A 306 -16.41 -3.18 -8.66
N TRP A 307 -17.34 -3.61 -9.51
CA TRP A 307 -17.10 -3.83 -10.94
C TRP A 307 -16.63 -2.57 -11.66
N PHE A 308 -17.28 -1.43 -11.41
CA PHE A 308 -16.84 -0.13 -11.93
C PHE A 308 -15.44 0.23 -11.45
N MET A 309 -15.17 0.07 -10.16
CA MET A 309 -13.88 0.40 -9.55
C MET A 309 -12.74 -0.42 -10.12
N ILE A 310 -12.93 -1.72 -10.33
CA ILE A 310 -11.92 -2.60 -10.92
C ILE A 310 -11.53 -2.10 -12.32
N GLN A 311 -12.51 -1.75 -13.15
CA GLN A 311 -12.24 -1.27 -14.50
C GLN A 311 -11.61 0.12 -14.53
N ALA A 312 -12.13 1.07 -13.75
CA ALA A 312 -11.59 2.44 -13.70
C ALA A 312 -10.17 2.52 -13.11
N SER A 313 -9.81 1.55 -12.26
CA SER A 313 -8.46 1.45 -11.66
C SER A 313 -7.51 0.54 -12.45
N SER A 314 -7.98 -0.07 -13.54
CA SER A 314 -7.17 -1.01 -14.33
C SER A 314 -6.01 -0.31 -15.04
N ASP A 315 -4.91 -1.03 -15.21
CA ASP A 315 -3.76 -0.58 -15.99
C ASP A 315 -3.82 -1.22 -17.37
N VAL A 316 -4.55 -0.54 -18.26
CA VAL A 316 -4.79 -0.99 -19.63
C VAL A 316 -4.52 0.16 -20.60
N PRO A 317 -4.13 -0.13 -21.85
CA PRO A 317 -4.13 0.88 -22.89
C PRO A 317 -5.50 1.59 -22.94
N ASN A 318 -5.49 2.92 -23.07
CA ASN A 318 -6.70 3.75 -23.13
C ASN A 318 -7.62 3.68 -21.90
N ALA A 319 -7.08 3.44 -20.69
CA ALA A 319 -7.88 3.38 -19.45
C ALA A 319 -8.79 4.60 -19.23
N LEU A 320 -8.37 5.81 -19.64
CA LEU A 320 -9.21 7.01 -19.58
C LEU A 320 -10.49 6.88 -20.42
N LYS A 321 -10.35 6.40 -21.67
CA LYS A 321 -11.50 6.17 -22.56
C LYS A 321 -12.43 5.11 -21.97
N ALA A 322 -11.86 4.01 -21.46
CA ALA A 322 -12.66 2.97 -20.80
C ALA A 322 -13.41 3.52 -19.58
N ALA A 323 -12.79 4.37 -18.75
CA ALA A 323 -13.44 5.02 -17.62
C ALA A 323 -14.58 5.97 -18.05
N ASP A 324 -14.40 6.71 -19.15
CA ASP A 324 -15.45 7.58 -19.69
C ASP A 324 -16.65 6.78 -20.25
N GLU A 325 -16.38 5.66 -20.94
CA GLU A 325 -17.42 4.74 -21.43
C GLU A 325 -18.27 4.15 -20.29
N LEU A 326 -17.67 3.88 -19.11
CA LEU A 326 -18.42 3.42 -17.93
C LEU A 326 -19.46 4.44 -17.44
N LEU A 327 -19.26 5.73 -17.69
CA LEU A 327 -20.24 6.76 -17.34
C LEU A 327 -21.51 6.70 -18.20
N SER A 328 -21.43 6.00 -19.34
CA SER A 328 -22.57 5.77 -20.24
C SER A 328 -23.22 4.39 -20.03
N HIS A 329 -22.71 3.59 -19.09
CA HIS A 329 -23.26 2.26 -18.80
C HIS A 329 -24.71 2.38 -18.27
N PRO A 330 -25.66 1.53 -18.70
CA PRO A 330 -27.08 1.67 -18.33
C PRO A 330 -27.33 1.64 -16.82
N ASP A 331 -26.54 0.87 -16.07
CA ASP A 331 -26.65 0.79 -14.61
C ASP A 331 -25.81 1.88 -13.88
N PHE A 332 -25.11 2.76 -14.59
CA PHE A 332 -24.43 3.91 -14.00
C PHE A 332 -25.40 5.06 -13.75
N SER A 333 -25.19 5.79 -12.65
CA SER A 333 -25.92 7.03 -12.39
C SER A 333 -25.01 8.03 -11.70
N LEU A 334 -24.89 9.22 -12.30
CA LEU A 334 -24.07 10.31 -11.76
C LEU A 334 -24.65 10.89 -10.46
N THR A 335 -25.97 10.78 -10.25
CA THR A 335 -26.63 11.25 -9.02
C THR A 335 -26.41 10.31 -7.83
N ASN A 336 -25.94 9.08 -8.07
CA ASN A 336 -25.55 8.15 -7.01
C ASN A 336 -24.07 8.37 -6.64
N PRO A 337 -23.77 8.87 -5.42
CA PRO A 337 -22.39 9.21 -5.04
C PRO A 337 -21.47 8.00 -4.95
N ASN A 338 -21.99 6.79 -4.70
CA ASN A 338 -21.18 5.57 -4.69
C ASN A 338 -20.78 5.15 -6.10
N LYS A 339 -21.71 5.19 -7.07
CA LYS A 339 -21.43 4.90 -8.48
C LYS A 339 -20.46 5.93 -9.07
N GLN A 340 -20.71 7.22 -8.82
CA GLN A 340 -19.79 8.31 -9.16
C GLN A 340 -18.37 8.05 -8.62
N ARG A 341 -18.23 7.75 -7.32
CA ARG A 341 -16.94 7.47 -6.69
C ARG A 341 -16.26 6.24 -7.31
N SER A 342 -17.04 5.21 -7.64
CA SER A 342 -16.51 3.97 -8.22
C SER A 342 -15.95 4.10 -9.63
N VAL A 343 -16.33 5.15 -10.37
CA VAL A 343 -15.74 5.41 -11.70
C VAL A 343 -14.78 6.60 -11.63
N ILE A 344 -15.28 7.80 -11.31
CA ILE A 344 -14.50 9.05 -11.38
C ILE A 344 -13.43 9.08 -10.29
N GLY A 345 -13.80 8.75 -9.05
CA GLY A 345 -12.85 8.70 -7.94
C GLY A 345 -11.81 7.60 -8.10
N ALA A 346 -12.22 6.44 -8.61
CA ALA A 346 -11.32 5.32 -8.88
C ALA A 346 -10.30 5.66 -9.98
N PHE A 347 -10.74 6.28 -11.08
CA PHE A 347 -9.83 6.76 -12.13
C PHE A 347 -8.86 7.83 -11.61
N ALA A 348 -9.33 8.79 -10.81
CA ALA A 348 -8.47 9.81 -10.21
C ALA A 348 -7.39 9.22 -9.27
N ALA A 349 -7.65 8.05 -8.68
CA ALA A 349 -6.67 7.32 -7.87
C ALA A 349 -5.71 6.44 -8.70
N ASN A 350 -5.99 6.25 -10.00
CA ASN A 350 -5.15 5.47 -10.91
C ASN A 350 -3.90 6.28 -11.32
N MET A 351 -2.85 6.20 -10.50
CA MET A 351 -1.64 7.03 -10.60
C MET A 351 -1.07 7.11 -12.03
N LYS A 352 -0.98 5.98 -12.74
CA LYS A 352 -0.42 5.94 -14.10
C LYS A 352 -1.23 6.77 -15.09
N HIS A 353 -2.56 6.61 -15.07
CA HIS A 353 -3.43 7.17 -16.09
C HIS A 353 -3.96 8.56 -15.72
N PHE A 354 -4.19 8.83 -14.43
CA PHE A 354 -4.53 10.18 -13.98
C PHE A 354 -3.37 11.15 -14.21
N HIS A 355 -2.14 10.72 -13.93
CA HIS A 355 -0.92 11.51 -14.19
C HIS A 355 -0.27 11.20 -15.54
N ALA A 356 -1.05 10.87 -16.57
CA ALA A 356 -0.52 10.75 -17.93
C ALA A 356 0.18 12.06 -18.35
N LYS A 357 1.32 11.95 -19.05
CA LYS A 357 2.15 13.11 -19.42
C LYS A 357 1.41 14.15 -20.25
N ASP A 358 0.46 13.71 -21.08
CA ASP A 358 -0.35 14.60 -21.91
C ASP A 358 -1.25 15.53 -21.08
N GLY A 359 -1.61 15.14 -19.86
CA GLY A 359 -2.52 15.87 -18.97
C GLY A 359 -4.00 15.54 -19.17
N SER A 360 -4.32 14.56 -20.03
CA SER A 360 -5.70 14.16 -20.37
C SER A 360 -6.51 13.75 -19.14
N GLY A 361 -5.89 13.06 -18.18
CA GLY A 361 -6.53 12.68 -16.92
C GLY A 361 -6.93 13.88 -16.06
N TYR A 362 -6.14 14.96 -16.09
CA TYR A 362 -6.43 16.18 -15.35
C TYR A 362 -7.59 16.96 -15.96
N GLU A 363 -7.57 17.15 -17.28
CA GLU A 363 -8.64 17.83 -18.01
C GLU A 363 -9.97 17.10 -17.83
N TRP A 364 -9.97 15.78 -18.01
CA TRP A 364 -11.16 14.95 -17.81
C TRP A 364 -11.72 15.07 -16.40
N LEU A 365 -10.87 15.01 -15.37
CA LEU A 365 -11.33 15.14 -13.99
C LEU A 365 -11.92 16.53 -13.73
N ALA A 366 -11.32 17.61 -14.26
CA ALA A 366 -11.85 18.96 -14.13
C ALA A 366 -13.26 19.08 -14.76
N ASP A 367 -13.47 18.51 -15.94
CA ASP A 367 -14.79 18.48 -16.59
C ASP A 367 -15.82 17.73 -15.74
N LYS A 368 -15.43 16.58 -15.17
CA LYS A 368 -16.32 15.82 -14.29
C LYS A 368 -16.59 16.55 -12.98
N ILE A 369 -15.63 17.26 -12.41
CA ILE A 369 -15.85 18.12 -11.23
C ILE A 369 -16.92 19.16 -11.55
N LEU A 370 -16.79 19.91 -12.65
CA LEU A 370 -17.79 20.94 -13.03
C LEU A 370 -19.18 20.36 -13.28
N THR A 371 -19.26 19.12 -13.76
CA THR A 371 -20.54 18.42 -13.96
C THR A 371 -21.14 17.99 -12.62
N VAL A 372 -20.33 17.36 -11.76
CA VAL A 372 -20.74 16.89 -10.42
C VAL A 372 -21.12 18.06 -9.52
N ASP A 373 -20.44 19.20 -9.65
CA ASP A 373 -20.66 20.38 -8.81
C ASP A 373 -22.09 20.91 -8.92
N LYS A 374 -22.73 20.77 -10.10
CA LYS A 374 -24.14 21.13 -10.31
C LYS A 374 -25.13 20.21 -9.58
N ILE A 375 -24.67 19.06 -9.10
CA ILE A 375 -25.50 18.00 -8.51
C ILE A 375 -25.18 17.84 -7.01
N ASN A 376 -23.88 17.88 -6.66
CA ASN A 376 -23.38 17.61 -5.32
C ASN A 376 -22.02 18.30 -5.06
N ASN A 377 -22.10 19.51 -4.49
CA ASN A 377 -20.95 20.38 -4.19
C ASN A 377 -19.89 19.68 -3.31
N GLN A 378 -20.30 18.92 -2.29
CA GLN A 378 -19.37 18.24 -1.39
C GLN A 378 -18.55 17.17 -2.12
N GLN A 379 -19.20 16.43 -3.03
CA GLN A 379 -18.53 15.42 -3.83
C GLN A 379 -17.59 16.05 -4.87
N ALA A 380 -17.98 17.18 -5.47
CA ALA A 380 -17.10 17.96 -6.35
C ALA A 380 -15.86 18.48 -5.60
N ALA A 381 -16.04 19.01 -4.39
CA ALA A 381 -14.93 19.44 -3.54
C ALA A 381 -13.98 18.28 -3.17
N ARG A 382 -14.53 17.10 -2.87
CA ARG A 382 -13.72 15.89 -2.63
C ARG A 382 -12.93 15.47 -3.86
N LEU A 383 -13.51 15.50 -5.05
CA LEU A 383 -12.78 15.20 -6.29
C LEU A 383 -11.69 16.24 -6.58
N THR A 384 -11.96 17.52 -6.32
CA THR A 384 -10.99 18.62 -6.46
C THR A 384 -9.73 18.38 -5.63
N SER A 385 -9.84 17.69 -4.48
CA SER A 385 -8.69 17.36 -3.63
C SER A 385 -7.64 16.47 -4.31
N ALA A 386 -7.98 15.77 -5.40
CA ALA A 386 -7.00 15.02 -6.19
C ALA A 386 -5.89 15.91 -6.76
N PHE A 387 -6.13 17.22 -6.94
CA PHE A 387 -5.13 18.19 -7.39
C PHE A 387 -4.30 18.80 -6.25
N SER A 388 -4.66 18.56 -4.98
CA SER A 388 -4.04 19.25 -3.83
C SER A 388 -2.55 18.93 -3.65
N THR A 389 -2.11 17.77 -4.13
CA THR A 389 -0.71 17.32 -4.02
C THR A 389 0.15 17.71 -5.22
N PHE A 390 -0.31 18.59 -6.13
CA PHE A 390 0.36 18.83 -7.41
C PHE A 390 1.85 19.20 -7.28
N ARG A 391 2.25 19.91 -6.22
CA ARG A 391 3.66 20.28 -5.93
C ARG A 391 4.60 19.11 -5.72
N ARG A 392 4.07 17.93 -5.44
CA ARG A 392 4.84 16.69 -5.26
C ARG A 392 5.24 16.03 -6.58
N TYR A 393 4.88 16.57 -7.74
CA TYR A 393 5.17 15.96 -9.04
C TYR A 393 6.20 16.79 -9.80
N ASP A 394 6.64 16.31 -10.97
CA ASP A 394 7.52 17.08 -11.86
C ASP A 394 6.89 18.40 -12.33
N LYS A 395 7.72 19.31 -12.87
CA LYS A 395 7.30 20.66 -13.27
C LYS A 395 6.25 20.68 -14.37
N GLU A 396 6.26 19.72 -15.28
CA GLU A 396 5.29 19.66 -16.37
C GLU A 396 3.90 19.27 -15.83
N ARG A 397 3.85 18.22 -14.99
CA ARG A 397 2.62 17.80 -14.31
C ARG A 397 2.10 18.87 -13.34
N GLN A 398 2.98 19.55 -12.60
CA GLN A 398 2.64 20.69 -11.76
C GLN A 398 1.89 21.76 -12.56
N ALA A 399 2.43 22.18 -13.71
CA ALA A 399 1.83 23.21 -14.55
C ALA A 399 0.45 22.78 -15.08
N LYS A 400 0.30 21.53 -15.53
CA LYS A 400 -0.97 21.01 -16.05
C LYS A 400 -2.06 20.93 -14.97
N MET A 401 -1.76 20.42 -13.78
CA MET A 401 -2.70 20.39 -12.66
C MET A 401 -3.05 21.80 -12.17
N ARG A 402 -2.06 22.69 -12.07
CA ARG A 402 -2.27 24.09 -11.71
C ARG A 402 -3.22 24.79 -12.68
N SER A 403 -3.04 24.58 -13.99
CA SER A 403 -3.94 25.12 -15.01
C SER A 403 -5.38 24.66 -14.83
N GLN A 404 -5.61 23.40 -14.45
CA GLN A 404 -6.97 22.90 -14.15
C GLN A 404 -7.55 23.52 -12.88
N LEU A 405 -6.75 23.72 -11.82
CA LEU A 405 -7.19 24.44 -10.62
C LEU A 405 -7.59 25.90 -10.94
N GLU A 406 -6.79 26.60 -11.74
CA GLU A 406 -7.08 27.97 -12.20
C GLU A 406 -8.35 28.00 -13.07
N ARG A 407 -8.53 27.02 -13.95
CA ARG A 407 -9.75 26.85 -14.77
C ARG A 407 -11.00 26.65 -13.90
N LEU A 408 -10.93 25.80 -12.88
CA LEU A 408 -12.05 25.58 -11.95
C LEU A 408 -12.43 26.91 -11.29
N ILE A 409 -11.46 27.62 -10.69
CA ILE A 409 -11.68 28.91 -10.01
C ILE A 409 -12.30 29.96 -10.94
N ALA A 410 -11.89 30.00 -12.20
CA ALA A 410 -12.40 30.94 -13.19
C ALA A 410 -13.79 30.57 -13.74
N THR A 411 -14.32 29.39 -13.43
CA THR A 411 -15.62 28.94 -13.94
C THR A 411 -16.77 29.62 -13.19
N GLU A 412 -17.62 30.33 -13.92
CA GLU A 412 -18.83 30.94 -13.38
C GLU A 412 -19.78 29.87 -12.82
N GLY A 413 -20.31 30.13 -11.62
CA GLY A 413 -21.25 29.22 -10.95
C GLY A 413 -20.60 28.03 -10.23
N LEU A 414 -19.26 27.98 -10.12
CA LEU A 414 -18.60 27.00 -9.26
C LEU A 414 -19.06 27.17 -7.80
N SER A 415 -19.38 26.06 -7.15
CA SER A 415 -19.78 26.05 -5.75
C SER A 415 -18.67 26.55 -4.84
N LYS A 416 -19.08 27.11 -3.69
CA LYS A 416 -18.15 27.57 -2.65
C LYS A 416 -17.23 26.46 -2.16
N ASP A 417 -17.74 25.24 -2.04
CA ASP A 417 -16.99 24.09 -1.51
C ASP A 417 -15.82 23.74 -2.44
N ALA A 418 -16.08 23.63 -3.76
CA ALA A 418 -15.03 23.34 -4.75
C ALA A 418 -14.07 24.53 -4.91
N PHE A 419 -14.58 25.76 -4.91
CA PHE A 419 -13.77 26.98 -4.98
C PHE A 419 -12.77 27.08 -3.82
N GLU A 420 -13.20 26.77 -2.59
CA GLU A 420 -12.35 26.83 -1.40
C GLU A 420 -11.20 25.80 -1.49
N VAL A 421 -11.50 24.55 -1.87
CA VAL A 421 -10.49 23.50 -2.03
C VAL A 421 -9.49 23.87 -3.14
N ALA A 422 -9.97 24.36 -4.28
CA ALA A 422 -9.11 24.76 -5.39
C ALA A 422 -8.20 25.94 -5.01
N SER A 423 -8.78 26.97 -4.39
CA SER A 423 -8.05 28.18 -3.96
C SER A 423 -7.01 27.88 -2.90
N ARG A 424 -7.33 27.03 -1.91
CA ARG A 424 -6.37 26.61 -0.89
C ARG A 424 -5.20 25.85 -1.50
N SER A 425 -5.49 24.92 -2.41
CA SER A 425 -4.47 24.13 -3.11
C SER A 425 -3.45 24.99 -3.86
N LEU A 426 -3.84 26.17 -4.37
CA LEU A 426 -2.92 27.09 -5.06
C LEU A 426 -2.09 27.98 -4.12
N LYS A 427 -2.53 28.19 -2.87
CA LYS A 427 -1.87 29.08 -1.90
C LYS A 427 -0.77 28.39 -1.09
N ASP A 428 -1.07 27.19 -0.61
CA ASP A 428 -0.14 26.27 0.06
C ASP A 428 0.44 25.33 -0.99
#